data_AF-A0AB73T3U3-F1
#
_entry.id   AF-A0AB73T3U3-F1
#
_cell.length_a   1.000
_cell.length_b   1.000
_cell.length_c   1.000
_cell.angle_alpha   90.00
_cell.angle_beta   90.00
_cell.angle_gamma   90.00
#
_symmetry.space_group_name_H-M   'P 1'
#
loop_
_entity.id
_entity.type
_entity.pdbx_description
1 polymer ?
#
loop_
_entity_poly.entity_id
_entity_poly.type
_entity_poly.pdbx_seq_one_letter_code
_entity_poly.pdbx_strand_id
1 'polypeptide(L)'
;MNSKKEIWNHSIDDIVKGYTESEDGYECIVCGRTFERGRIYPENELLYDACGAVRKHVSAEHGNMADYILGQELGLTGLSEVQRQIMQLMSGGKNDKEIASAVGIAQSTVRNHRFKLREKEKQARMFLALTEALEKKTRSRIDISDKGVIEEIHSSATMIDERYGITEQERIKTVKTYMDENGGLKQFPAREKKKIILLREIMKNFKRDVEYTEAEVNRVLKRIYEEDYPGIRRALIEYGFMDRAADCSVYRVKE
;
A
#
# COMPACT_ATOMS: atom_id res chain seq x y z
N MET A 1 -6.67 -16.27 -8.71
CA MET A 1 -6.33 -15.55 -7.47
C MET A 1 -6.13 -14.10 -7.86
N ASN A 2 -7.11 -13.24 -7.57
CA ASN A 2 -7.07 -11.83 -7.97
C ASN A 2 -5.85 -11.17 -7.33
N SER A 3 -4.83 -10.92 -8.14
CA SER A 3 -3.79 -9.95 -7.84
C SER A 3 -4.51 -8.62 -7.69
N LYS A 4 -4.75 -8.14 -6.47
CA LYS A 4 -5.13 -6.74 -6.25
C LYS A 4 -4.09 -5.92 -7.00
N LYS A 5 -4.47 -5.31 -8.12
CA LYS A 5 -3.61 -4.30 -8.75
C LYS A 5 -3.53 -3.16 -7.75
N GLU A 6 -2.32 -2.78 -7.40
CA GLU A 6 -2.11 -1.66 -6.49
C GLU A 6 -2.82 -0.42 -7.04
N ILE A 7 -3.56 0.27 -6.17
CA ILE A 7 -4.50 1.34 -6.59
C ILE A 7 -3.81 2.46 -7.38
N TRP A 8 -2.52 2.70 -7.12
CA TRP A 8 -1.71 3.71 -7.81
C TRP A 8 -1.35 3.38 -9.26
N ASN A 9 -1.61 2.16 -9.73
CA ASN A 9 -1.43 1.80 -11.14
C ASN A 9 -2.60 2.22 -12.03
N HIS A 10 -3.69 2.72 -11.43
CA HIS A 10 -4.86 3.20 -12.16
C HIS A 10 -4.73 4.69 -12.52
N SER A 11 -5.54 5.13 -13.50
CA SER A 11 -5.60 6.54 -13.87
C SER A 11 -6.09 7.39 -12.68
N ILE A 12 -5.76 8.68 -12.65
CA ILE A 12 -6.25 9.59 -11.59
C ILE A 12 -7.79 9.59 -11.55
N ASP A 13 -8.43 9.53 -12.72
CA ASP A 13 -9.89 9.53 -12.83
C ASP A 13 -10.51 8.23 -12.28
N ASP A 14 -9.90 7.08 -12.57
CA ASP A 14 -10.30 5.78 -12.05
C ASP A 14 -10.17 5.75 -10.51
N ILE A 15 -9.05 6.27 -9.98
CA ILE A 15 -8.81 6.35 -8.53
C ILE A 15 -9.86 7.22 -7.84
N VAL A 16 -10.20 8.37 -8.44
CA VAL A 16 -11.22 9.29 -7.89
C VAL A 16 -12.61 8.65 -7.93
N LYS A 17 -12.94 7.87 -8.96
CA LYS A 17 -14.24 7.18 -9.10
C LYS A 17 -14.32 5.87 -8.31
N GLY A 18 -13.19 5.23 -8.02
CA GLY A 18 -13.09 3.95 -7.32
C GLY A 18 -13.32 2.71 -8.21
N TYR A 19 -13.34 2.87 -9.53
CA TYR A 19 -13.53 1.78 -10.48
C TYR A 19 -12.87 2.09 -11.83
N THR A 20 -12.56 1.04 -12.59
CA THR A 20 -12.05 1.12 -13.96
C THR A 20 -13.04 0.49 -14.95
N GLU A 21 -12.95 0.89 -16.21
CA GLU A 21 -13.85 0.46 -17.30
C GLU A 21 -13.08 -0.35 -18.35
N SER A 22 -13.68 -1.45 -18.80
CA SER A 22 -13.21 -2.27 -19.92
C SER A 22 -14.34 -2.50 -20.93
N GLU A 23 -14.01 -3.18 -22.04
CA GLU A 23 -15.03 -3.60 -23.03
C GLU A 23 -16.10 -4.50 -22.38
N ASP A 24 -15.68 -5.39 -21.49
CA ASP A 24 -16.53 -6.39 -20.84
C ASP A 24 -17.38 -5.83 -19.69
N GLY A 25 -17.04 -4.65 -19.14
CA GLY A 25 -17.76 -4.07 -18.01
C GLY A 25 -16.95 -3.13 -17.15
N TYR A 26 -17.17 -3.20 -15.84
CA TYR A 26 -16.51 -2.37 -14.84
C TYR A 26 -15.90 -3.23 -13.74
N GLU A 27 -14.78 -2.79 -13.15
CA GLU A 27 -14.14 -3.44 -12.03
C GLU A 27 -13.87 -2.42 -10.92
N CYS A 28 -14.25 -2.75 -9.68
CA CYS A 28 -13.89 -1.96 -8.53
C CYS A 28 -12.40 -2.10 -8.24
N ILE A 29 -11.64 -1.00 -8.24
CA ILE A 29 -10.19 -1.02 -8.03
C ILE A 29 -9.79 -1.29 -6.57
N VAL A 30 -10.76 -1.22 -5.64
CA VAL A 30 -10.52 -1.44 -4.20
C VAL A 30 -10.61 -2.92 -3.84
N CYS A 31 -11.65 -3.61 -4.29
CA CYS A 31 -11.90 -5.01 -3.93
C CYS A 31 -11.85 -6.00 -5.10
N GLY A 32 -11.72 -5.52 -6.35
CA GLY A 32 -11.66 -6.35 -7.56
C GLY A 32 -13.00 -6.96 -7.97
N ARG A 33 -14.13 -6.48 -7.44
CA ARG A 33 -15.46 -6.93 -7.83
C ARG A 33 -15.80 -6.44 -9.23
N THR A 34 -16.26 -7.34 -10.09
CA THR A 34 -16.57 -7.05 -11.49
C THR A 34 -18.07 -6.94 -11.75
N PHE A 35 -18.42 -6.11 -12.74
CA PHE A 35 -19.77 -5.79 -13.18
C PHE A 35 -19.81 -5.85 -14.70
N GLU A 36 -20.24 -6.99 -15.24
CA GLU A 36 -20.36 -7.25 -16.68
C GLU A 36 -21.39 -6.35 -17.36
N ARG A 37 -21.01 -5.79 -18.51
CA ARG A 37 -21.87 -4.98 -19.38
C ARG A 37 -23.01 -5.84 -19.95
N GLY A 38 -24.20 -5.25 -20.09
CA GLY A 38 -25.40 -5.95 -20.57
C GLY A 38 -26.14 -6.76 -19.51
N ARG A 39 -25.58 -6.93 -18.30
CA ARG A 39 -26.32 -7.43 -17.14
C ARG A 39 -27.03 -6.30 -16.40
N ILE A 40 -28.18 -6.64 -15.81
CA ILE A 40 -28.90 -5.79 -14.88
C ILE A 40 -28.68 -6.30 -13.47
N TYR A 41 -28.33 -5.39 -12.57
CA TYR A 41 -28.03 -5.65 -11.18
C TYR A 41 -29.19 -5.15 -10.32
N PRO A 42 -30.06 -6.05 -9.83
CA PRO A 42 -31.14 -5.69 -8.92
C PRO A 42 -30.57 -5.46 -7.52
N GLU A 43 -30.94 -4.36 -6.89
CA GLU A 43 -30.66 -4.16 -5.47
C GLU A 43 -31.71 -3.30 -4.78
N ASN A 44 -32.31 -3.89 -3.75
CA ASN A 44 -33.61 -3.45 -3.19
C ASN A 44 -34.67 -3.41 -4.31
N GLU A 45 -35.34 -2.27 -4.49
CA GLU A 45 -36.39 -2.08 -5.51
C GLU A 45 -35.87 -1.43 -6.81
N LEU A 46 -34.56 -1.16 -6.89
CA LEU A 46 -33.96 -0.47 -8.04
C LEU A 46 -33.15 -1.44 -8.90
N LEU A 47 -33.19 -1.21 -10.21
CA LEU A 47 -32.41 -1.94 -11.21
C LEU A 47 -31.32 -1.02 -11.76
N TYR A 48 -30.07 -1.49 -11.73
CA TYR A 48 -28.93 -0.74 -12.23
C TYR A 48 -28.32 -1.46 -13.43
N ASP A 49 -27.82 -0.69 -14.39
CA ASP A 49 -26.85 -1.20 -15.35
C ASP A 49 -25.48 -1.42 -14.66
N ALA A 50 -24.53 -2.00 -15.38
CA ALA A 50 -23.20 -2.29 -14.83
C ALA A 50 -22.48 -1.04 -14.27
N CYS A 51 -22.66 0.12 -14.91
CA CYS A 51 -22.05 1.39 -14.49
C CYS A 51 -22.68 1.91 -13.18
N GLY A 52 -24.01 1.88 -13.08
CA GLY A 52 -24.74 2.23 -11.87
C GLY A 52 -24.42 1.26 -10.72
N ALA A 53 -24.32 -0.03 -11.03
CA ALA A 53 -24.01 -1.07 -10.06
C ALA A 53 -22.62 -0.88 -9.43
N VAL A 54 -21.58 -0.62 -10.23
CA VAL A 54 -20.23 -0.39 -9.69
C VAL A 54 -20.15 0.89 -8.87
N ARG A 55 -20.79 1.99 -9.32
CA ARG A 55 -20.84 3.26 -8.56
C ARG A 55 -21.51 3.08 -7.21
N LYS A 56 -22.63 2.37 -7.18
CA LYS A 56 -23.35 2.06 -5.95
C LYS A 56 -22.51 1.18 -5.04
N HIS A 57 -21.88 0.14 -5.57
CA HIS A 57 -20.99 -0.73 -4.83
C HIS A 57 -19.83 0.02 -4.18
N VAL A 58 -19.12 0.89 -4.93
CA VAL A 58 -18.05 1.72 -4.38
C VAL A 58 -18.58 2.57 -3.24
N SER A 59 -19.70 3.27 -3.43
CA SER A 59 -20.29 4.11 -2.39
C SER A 59 -20.75 3.32 -1.15
N ALA A 60 -21.26 2.10 -1.31
CA ALA A 60 -21.82 1.31 -0.23
C ALA A 60 -20.74 0.56 0.58
N GLU A 61 -19.76 -0.02 -0.10
CA GLU A 61 -18.74 -0.87 0.52
C GLU A 61 -17.45 -0.12 0.86
N HIS A 62 -17.16 0.98 0.16
CA HIS A 62 -15.90 1.73 0.29
C HIS A 62 -16.09 3.21 0.63
N GLY A 63 -17.35 3.69 0.60
CA GLY A 63 -17.68 5.07 0.90
C GLY A 63 -17.20 6.04 -0.17
N ASN A 64 -16.76 7.23 0.25
CA ASN A 64 -16.15 8.21 -0.64
C ASN A 64 -14.66 7.91 -0.84
N MET A 65 -14.17 7.97 -2.07
CA MET A 65 -12.75 7.70 -2.36
C MET A 65 -11.78 8.65 -1.65
N ALA A 66 -12.17 9.91 -1.38
CA ALA A 66 -11.36 10.83 -0.58
C ALA A 66 -11.15 10.29 0.85
N ASP A 67 -12.23 9.86 1.50
CA ASP A 67 -12.17 9.29 2.85
C ASP A 67 -11.48 7.92 2.85
N TYR A 68 -11.73 7.10 1.82
CA TYR A 68 -11.04 5.82 1.62
C TYR A 68 -9.52 6.00 1.54
N ILE A 69 -9.04 6.93 0.70
CA ILE A 69 -7.61 7.23 0.54
C ILE A 69 -7.03 7.84 1.81
N LEU A 70 -7.76 8.76 2.46
CA LEU A 70 -7.39 9.30 3.76
C LEU A 70 -7.44 8.26 4.88
N GLY A 71 -8.08 7.11 4.68
CA GLY A 71 -8.12 5.97 5.59
C GLY A 71 -6.91 5.03 5.44
N GLN A 72 -6.21 5.07 4.30
CA GLN A 72 -5.04 4.22 4.05
C GLN A 72 -3.82 4.62 4.90
N GLU A 73 -2.79 3.78 4.88
CA GLU A 73 -1.50 4.04 5.52
C GLU A 73 -0.86 5.35 4.99
N LEU A 74 -0.21 6.10 5.88
CA LEU A 74 0.39 7.41 5.55
C LEU A 74 1.41 7.33 4.40
N GLY A 75 2.10 6.19 4.28
CA GLY A 75 3.08 5.93 3.23
C GLY A 75 2.51 6.04 1.81
N LEU A 76 1.22 5.76 1.64
CA LEU A 76 0.55 5.81 0.33
C LEU A 76 0.41 7.25 -0.19
N THR A 77 0.13 8.21 0.69
CA THR A 77 -0.17 9.61 0.31
C THR A 77 1.02 10.55 0.56
N GLY A 78 2.01 10.12 1.34
CA GLY A 78 3.14 10.95 1.77
C GLY A 78 2.70 12.19 2.56
N LEU A 79 1.54 12.14 3.22
CA LEU A 79 1.04 13.19 4.10
C LEU A 79 1.59 13.00 5.51
N SER A 80 1.82 14.10 6.24
CA SER A 80 2.05 14.01 7.68
C SER A 80 0.73 13.77 8.42
N GLU A 81 0.81 13.30 9.66
CA GLU A 81 -0.38 13.06 10.50
C GLU A 81 -1.27 14.31 10.64
N VAL A 82 -0.65 15.48 10.85
CA VAL A 82 -1.39 16.75 10.92
C VAL A 82 -2.04 17.11 9.58
N GLN A 83 -1.38 16.85 8.45
CA GLN A 83 -1.96 17.09 7.12
C GLN A 83 -3.16 16.17 6.87
N ARG A 84 -3.06 14.89 7.25
CA ARG A 84 -4.14 13.91 7.14
C ARG A 84 -5.37 14.35 7.95
N GLN A 85 -5.19 14.73 9.21
CA GLN A 85 -6.28 15.21 10.07
C GLN A 85 -6.97 16.45 9.49
N ILE A 86 -6.19 17.42 8.98
CA ILE A 86 -6.75 18.61 8.31
C ILE A 86 -7.57 18.21 7.09
N MET A 87 -7.05 17.31 6.23
CA MET A 87 -7.77 16.86 5.03
C MET A 87 -9.04 16.06 5.34
N GLN A 88 -9.05 15.25 6.41
CA GLN A 88 -10.25 14.54 6.88
C GLN A 88 -11.34 15.53 7.32
N LEU A 89 -10.98 16.54 8.11
CA LEU A 89 -11.93 17.58 8.52
C LEU A 89 -12.45 18.41 7.33
N MET A 90 -11.59 18.67 6.34
CA MET A 90 -12.00 19.30 5.08
C MET A 90 -12.97 18.43 4.27
N SER A 91 -12.73 17.12 4.19
CA SER A 91 -13.63 16.15 3.54
C SER A 91 -15.01 16.16 4.20
N GLY A 92 -15.04 16.25 5.54
CA GLY A 92 -16.27 16.44 6.32
C GLY A 92 -16.91 17.84 6.23
N GLY A 93 -16.43 18.72 5.34
CA GLY A 93 -17.02 20.04 5.09
C GLY A 93 -16.72 21.12 6.13
N LYS A 94 -15.74 20.90 7.02
CA LYS A 94 -15.40 21.87 8.08
C LYS A 94 -14.69 23.11 7.52
N ASN A 95 -15.01 24.27 8.08
CA ASN A 95 -14.33 25.52 7.75
C ASN A 95 -13.03 25.68 8.57
N ASP A 96 -12.20 26.66 8.20
CA ASP A 96 -10.88 26.85 8.83
C ASP A 96 -10.92 27.09 10.34
N LYS A 97 -11.98 27.73 10.84
CA LYS A 97 -12.15 27.99 12.28
C LYS A 97 -12.45 26.69 13.01
N GLU A 98 -13.34 25.86 12.47
CA GLU A 98 -13.67 24.56 13.03
C GLU A 98 -12.47 23.61 13.00
N ILE A 99 -11.72 23.59 11.88
CA ILE A 99 -10.50 22.78 11.74
C ILE A 99 -9.45 23.21 12.78
N ALA A 100 -9.23 24.51 12.91
CA ALA A 100 -8.30 25.07 13.89
C ALA A 100 -8.64 24.63 15.32
N SER A 101 -9.92 24.72 15.70
CA SER A 101 -10.40 24.27 17.01
C SER A 101 -10.26 22.77 17.22
N ALA A 102 -10.56 21.95 16.20
CA ALA A 102 -10.50 20.49 16.31
C ALA A 102 -9.06 19.95 16.41
N VAL A 103 -8.12 20.54 15.68
CA VAL A 103 -6.71 20.12 15.66
C VAL A 103 -5.89 20.80 16.77
N GLY A 104 -6.38 21.91 17.34
CA GLY A 104 -5.67 22.68 18.37
C GLY A 104 -4.57 23.59 17.80
N ILE A 105 -4.77 24.13 16.59
CA ILE A 105 -3.83 25.05 15.92
C ILE A 105 -4.49 26.39 15.57
N ALA A 106 -3.69 27.41 15.25
CA ALA A 106 -4.24 28.70 14.81
C ALA A 106 -4.92 28.59 13.43
N GLN A 107 -5.97 29.38 13.21
CA GLN A 107 -6.66 29.45 11.91
C GLN A 107 -5.71 29.86 10.76
N SER A 108 -4.74 30.74 11.04
CA SER A 108 -3.69 31.11 10.09
C SER A 108 -2.82 29.91 9.69
N THR A 109 -2.54 28.99 10.62
CA THR A 109 -1.81 27.75 10.38
C THR A 109 -2.60 26.82 9.45
N VAL A 110 -3.92 26.69 9.63
CA VAL A 110 -4.78 25.93 8.72
C VAL A 110 -4.71 26.48 7.29
N ARG A 111 -4.82 27.81 7.13
CA ARG A 111 -4.67 28.45 5.81
C ARG A 111 -3.31 28.19 5.18
N ASN A 112 -2.24 28.24 5.96
CA ASN A 112 -0.90 27.91 5.48
C ASN A 112 -0.78 26.45 5.05
N HIS A 113 -1.38 25.50 5.79
CA HIS A 113 -1.45 24.10 5.37
C HIS A 113 -2.17 23.93 4.03
N ARG A 114 -3.35 24.56 3.86
CA ARG A 114 -4.09 24.53 2.58
C ARG A 114 -3.25 25.06 1.42
N PHE A 115 -2.57 26.19 1.62
CA PHE A 115 -1.68 26.77 0.61
C PHE A 115 -0.56 25.78 0.24
N LYS A 116 0.15 25.22 1.22
CA LYS A 116 1.22 24.25 0.98
C LYS A 116 0.74 22.97 0.31
N LEU A 117 -0.44 22.47 0.68
CA LEU A 117 -1.05 21.29 0.03
C LEU A 117 -1.36 21.56 -1.45
N ARG A 118 -1.89 22.74 -1.77
CA ARG A 118 -2.14 23.15 -3.15
C ARG A 118 -0.85 23.29 -3.96
N GLU A 119 0.20 23.84 -3.37
CA GLU A 119 1.51 23.90 -4.04
C GLU A 119 2.11 22.50 -4.24
N LYS A 120 1.96 21.60 -3.25
CA LYS A 120 2.36 20.20 -3.38
C LYS A 120 1.59 19.48 -4.50
N GLU A 121 0.29 19.73 -4.65
CA GLU A 121 -0.52 19.18 -5.75
C GLU A 121 0.02 19.62 -7.12
N LYS A 122 0.33 20.91 -7.29
CA LYS A 122 0.93 21.43 -8.53
C LYS A 122 2.29 20.80 -8.82
N GLN A 123 3.14 20.68 -7.79
CA GLN A 123 4.46 20.06 -7.91
C GLN A 123 4.34 18.58 -8.28
N ALA A 124 3.45 17.82 -7.64
CA ALA A 124 3.20 16.43 -7.96
C ALA A 124 2.74 16.26 -9.41
N ARG A 125 1.83 17.13 -9.88
CA ARG A 125 1.37 17.13 -11.27
C ARG A 125 2.51 17.36 -12.26
N MET A 126 3.36 18.36 -12.01
CA MET A 126 4.52 18.63 -12.86
C MET A 126 5.55 17.51 -12.81
N PHE A 127 5.73 16.89 -11.65
CA PHE A 127 6.66 15.77 -11.46
C PHE A 127 6.21 14.53 -12.23
N LEU A 128 4.92 14.15 -12.14
CA LEU A 128 4.36 13.02 -12.90
C LEU A 128 4.55 13.23 -14.41
N ALA A 129 4.21 14.43 -14.90
CA ALA A 129 4.40 14.77 -16.31
C ALA A 129 5.89 14.71 -16.74
N LEU A 130 6.81 15.16 -15.88
CA LEU A 130 8.25 15.08 -16.13
C LEU A 130 8.72 13.62 -16.22
N THR A 131 8.32 12.77 -15.28
CA THR A 131 8.72 11.35 -15.27
C THR A 131 8.21 10.61 -16.49
N GLU A 132 6.97 10.85 -16.89
CA GLU A 132 6.40 10.25 -18.10
C GLU A 132 7.10 10.76 -19.38
N ALA A 133 7.41 12.06 -19.44
CA ALA A 133 8.14 12.64 -20.57
C ALA A 133 9.58 12.09 -20.66
N LEU A 134 10.25 11.90 -19.52
CA LEU A 134 11.59 11.30 -19.46
C LEU A 134 11.56 9.84 -19.90
N GLU A 135 10.57 9.06 -19.47
CA GLU A 135 10.40 7.68 -19.91
C GLU A 135 10.22 7.60 -21.43
N LYS A 136 9.33 8.42 -22.00
CA LYS A 136 9.13 8.48 -23.46
C LYS A 136 10.40 8.90 -24.21
N LYS A 137 11.16 9.85 -23.67
CA LYS A 137 12.40 10.36 -24.28
C LYS A 137 13.54 9.36 -24.23
N THR A 138 13.71 8.67 -23.11
CA THR A 138 14.83 7.73 -22.87
C THR A 138 14.48 6.29 -23.23
N ARG A 139 13.19 5.97 -23.43
CA ARG A 139 12.65 4.61 -23.54
C ARG A 139 13.03 3.72 -22.35
N SER A 140 13.21 4.34 -21.18
CA SER A 140 13.57 3.67 -19.93
C SER A 140 12.79 4.31 -18.79
N ARG A 141 12.20 3.47 -17.94
CA ARG A 141 11.55 3.95 -16.72
C ARG A 141 12.59 4.36 -15.68
N ILE A 142 12.16 5.18 -14.72
CA ILE A 142 13.03 5.72 -13.66
C ILE A 142 13.50 4.66 -12.65
N ASP A 143 12.75 3.55 -12.51
CA ASP A 143 13.10 2.39 -11.69
C ASP A 143 14.15 1.47 -12.34
N ILE A 144 14.54 1.72 -13.60
CA ILE A 144 15.57 0.96 -14.30
C ILE A 144 16.93 1.64 -14.10
N SER A 145 17.83 0.95 -13.40
CA SER A 145 19.22 1.37 -13.21
C SER A 145 20.20 0.51 -14.01
N ASP A 146 21.48 0.92 -14.02
CA ASP A 146 22.61 0.11 -14.53
C ASP A 146 22.74 -1.25 -13.85
N LYS A 147 22.19 -1.39 -12.63
CA LYS A 147 22.19 -2.62 -11.82
C LYS A 147 20.89 -3.43 -11.94
N GLY A 148 20.01 -3.05 -12.87
CA GLY A 148 18.71 -3.68 -13.10
C GLY A 148 17.53 -2.85 -12.57
N VAL A 149 16.35 -3.48 -12.57
CA VAL A 149 15.10 -2.88 -12.10
C VAL A 149 15.09 -2.86 -10.57
N ILE A 150 14.78 -1.69 -10.00
CA ILE A 150 14.53 -1.51 -8.57
C ILE A 150 13.17 -2.15 -8.26
N GLU A 151 13.14 -3.04 -7.29
CA GLU A 151 11.91 -3.72 -6.89
C GLU A 151 10.92 -2.76 -6.24
N GLU A 152 9.63 -3.00 -6.47
CA GLU A 152 8.57 -2.28 -5.77
C GLU A 152 8.65 -2.55 -4.26
N ILE A 153 8.37 -1.49 -3.51
CA ILE A 153 8.27 -1.51 -2.04
C ILE A 153 6.90 -2.06 -1.68
N HIS A 154 6.81 -2.92 -0.66
CA HIS A 154 5.51 -3.38 -0.19
C HIS A 154 4.72 -2.22 0.44
N SER A 155 3.40 -2.20 0.23
CA SER A 155 2.51 -1.10 0.63
C SER A 155 2.52 -0.81 2.15
N SER A 156 2.86 -1.81 2.95
CA SER A 156 2.91 -1.74 4.41
C SER A 156 4.28 -1.35 4.99
N ALA A 157 5.24 -0.93 4.17
CA ALA A 157 6.58 -0.56 4.62
C ALA A 157 6.53 0.63 5.59
N THR A 158 7.08 0.42 6.79
CA THR A 158 7.08 1.42 7.88
C THR A 158 8.12 2.53 7.68
N MET A 159 9.17 2.28 6.90
CA MET A 159 10.28 3.19 6.66
C MET A 159 10.73 3.17 5.20
N ILE A 160 10.17 4.04 4.36
CA ILE A 160 10.57 4.16 2.94
C ILE A 160 11.88 4.95 2.85
N ASP A 161 13.01 4.25 2.91
CA ASP A 161 14.36 4.81 2.78
C ASP A 161 15.23 4.01 1.77
N GLU A 162 16.52 4.35 1.67
CA GLU A 162 17.50 3.72 0.76
C GLU A 162 17.58 2.19 0.89
N ARG A 163 17.18 1.61 2.04
CA ARG A 163 17.22 0.16 2.28
C ARG A 163 16.31 -0.61 1.32
N TYR A 164 15.27 0.04 0.79
CA TYR A 164 14.33 -0.57 -0.15
C TYR A 164 14.75 -0.44 -1.62
N GLY A 165 15.85 0.26 -1.93
CA GLY A 165 16.42 0.35 -3.28
C GLY A 165 17.08 -0.95 -3.73
N ILE A 166 16.40 -2.09 -3.57
CA ILE A 166 16.88 -3.44 -3.86
C ILE A 166 16.64 -3.71 -5.35
N THR A 167 17.67 -4.18 -6.06
CA THR A 167 17.49 -4.68 -7.43
C THR A 167 17.28 -6.20 -7.44
N GLU A 168 16.64 -6.70 -8.48
CA GLU A 168 16.44 -8.15 -8.70
C GLU A 168 17.76 -8.95 -8.57
N GLN A 169 18.86 -8.42 -9.11
CA GLN A 169 20.17 -9.06 -9.02
C GLN A 169 20.69 -9.13 -7.59
N GLU A 170 20.47 -8.08 -6.79
CA GLU A 170 20.84 -8.07 -5.37
C GLU A 170 19.99 -9.04 -4.56
N ARG A 171 18.69 -9.15 -4.87
CA ARG A 171 17.78 -10.13 -4.27
C ARG A 171 18.28 -11.55 -4.53
N ILE A 172 18.46 -11.93 -5.79
CA ILE A 172 18.93 -13.27 -6.19
C ILE A 172 20.25 -13.61 -5.50
N LYS A 173 21.22 -12.70 -5.52
CA LYS A 173 22.53 -12.91 -4.89
C LYS A 173 22.40 -13.11 -3.37
N THR A 174 21.58 -12.31 -2.72
CA THR A 174 21.38 -12.38 -1.27
C THR A 174 20.68 -13.69 -0.89
N VAL A 175 19.58 -14.04 -1.56
CA VAL A 175 18.86 -15.30 -1.32
C VAL A 175 19.78 -16.51 -1.51
N LYS A 176 20.53 -16.57 -2.62
CA LYS A 176 21.48 -17.66 -2.87
C LYS A 176 22.58 -17.78 -1.79
N THR A 177 22.99 -16.64 -1.22
CA THR A 177 24.03 -16.60 -0.19
C THR A 177 23.50 -17.08 1.16
N TYR A 178 22.31 -16.63 1.56
CA TYR A 178 21.81 -16.80 2.93
C TYR A 178 20.73 -17.87 3.08
N MET A 179 20.12 -18.35 2.01
CA MET A 179 19.13 -19.43 2.04
C MET A 179 19.65 -20.70 1.38
N ASP A 180 19.07 -21.84 1.74
CA ASP A 180 19.24 -23.13 1.09
C ASP A 180 18.12 -23.42 0.06
N GLU A 181 18.24 -24.54 -0.64
CA GLU A 181 17.28 -24.95 -1.68
C GLU A 181 15.91 -25.34 -1.12
N ASN A 182 15.82 -25.62 0.19
CA ASN A 182 14.59 -26.00 0.88
C ASN A 182 13.88 -24.78 1.52
N GLY A 183 14.43 -23.57 1.36
CA GLY A 183 13.90 -22.35 1.95
C GLY A 183 14.33 -22.10 3.40
N GLY A 184 15.28 -22.90 3.92
CA GLY A 184 15.93 -22.68 5.21
C GLY A 184 16.96 -21.56 5.13
N LEU A 185 17.14 -20.85 6.24
CA LEU A 185 18.11 -19.77 6.40
C LEU A 185 19.41 -20.33 6.98
N LYS A 186 20.55 -20.04 6.35
CA LYS A 186 21.88 -20.39 6.86
C LYS A 186 22.33 -19.43 7.95
N GLN A 187 22.02 -18.14 7.78
CA GLN A 187 22.37 -17.08 8.72
C GLN A 187 21.45 -15.88 8.52
N PHE A 188 21.05 -15.23 9.61
CA PHE A 188 20.34 -13.95 9.55
C PHE A 188 21.34 -12.77 9.43
N PRO A 189 21.30 -11.97 8.36
CA PRO A 189 22.30 -10.94 8.10
C PRO A 189 22.15 -9.74 9.03
N ALA A 190 23.28 -9.13 9.39
CA ALA A 190 23.29 -7.90 10.19
C ALA A 190 22.86 -6.65 9.40
N ARG A 191 23.05 -6.62 8.07
CA ARG A 191 22.73 -5.46 7.22
C ARG A 191 21.23 -5.41 6.93
N GLU A 192 20.62 -4.27 7.24
CA GLU A 192 19.18 -4.00 7.11
C GLU A 192 18.62 -4.31 5.71
N LYS A 193 19.26 -3.82 4.64
CA LYS A 193 18.84 -4.11 3.26
C LYS A 193 18.77 -5.61 2.95
N LYS A 194 19.71 -6.39 3.47
CA LYS A 194 19.72 -7.86 3.31
C LYS A 194 18.64 -8.53 4.15
N LYS A 195 18.31 -8.00 5.34
CA LYS A 195 17.20 -8.50 6.15
C LYS A 195 15.88 -8.35 5.39
N ILE A 196 15.58 -7.17 4.84
CA ILE A 196 14.35 -6.91 4.08
C ILE A 196 14.19 -7.93 2.93
N ILE A 197 15.26 -8.20 2.17
CA ILE A 197 15.26 -9.22 1.12
C ILE A 197 14.82 -10.59 1.65
N LEU A 198 15.42 -11.03 2.75
CA LEU A 198 15.13 -12.36 3.30
C LEU A 198 13.76 -12.43 3.98
N LEU A 199 13.32 -11.35 4.62
CA LEU A 199 11.98 -11.26 5.20
C LEU A 199 10.90 -11.37 4.11
N ARG A 200 11.10 -10.71 2.95
CA ARG A 200 10.21 -10.84 1.79
C ARG A 200 10.11 -12.29 1.30
N GLU A 201 11.21 -13.05 1.30
CA GLU A 201 11.18 -14.48 0.97
C GLU A 201 10.49 -15.33 2.04
N ILE A 202 10.73 -15.04 3.32
CA ILE A 202 10.10 -15.72 4.46
C ILE A 202 8.58 -15.54 4.43
N MET A 203 8.10 -14.36 4.05
CA MET A 203 6.67 -14.03 3.99
C MET A 203 5.87 -14.91 3.03
N LYS A 204 6.51 -15.55 2.04
CA LYS A 204 5.84 -16.54 1.16
C LYS A 204 5.27 -17.75 1.90
N ASN A 205 5.71 -17.99 3.14
CA ASN A 205 5.21 -19.05 4.01
C ASN A 205 3.93 -18.66 4.79
N PHE A 206 3.51 -17.40 4.73
CA PHE A 206 2.32 -16.89 5.42
C PHE A 206 1.25 -16.50 4.41
N LYS A 207 0.01 -16.90 4.67
CA LYS A 207 -1.16 -16.51 3.88
C LYS A 207 -1.75 -15.20 4.40
N ARG A 208 -2.20 -14.37 3.46
CA ARG A 208 -3.01 -13.17 3.70
C ARG A 208 -4.37 -13.53 4.29
N ASP A 209 -4.96 -12.58 5.03
CA ASP A 209 -6.28 -12.69 5.66
C ASP A 209 -6.43 -13.89 6.62
N VAL A 210 -5.31 -14.43 7.11
CA VAL A 210 -5.26 -15.47 8.14
C VAL A 210 -4.67 -14.89 9.40
N GLU A 211 -5.34 -15.14 10.52
CA GLU A 211 -4.81 -14.85 11.85
C GLU A 211 -3.97 -16.02 12.33
N TYR A 212 -2.75 -15.73 12.77
CA TYR A 212 -1.84 -16.72 13.34
C TYR A 212 -1.64 -16.43 14.82
N THR A 213 -1.61 -17.49 15.61
CA THR A 213 -1.11 -17.42 16.99
C THR A 213 0.42 -17.28 17.01
N GLU A 214 0.96 -16.78 18.11
CA GLU A 214 2.42 -16.74 18.32
C GLU A 214 3.08 -18.11 18.10
N ALA A 215 2.43 -19.18 18.56
CA ALA A 215 2.91 -20.55 18.44
C ALA A 215 2.96 -21.02 16.98
N GLU A 216 1.99 -20.63 16.16
CA GLU A 216 1.96 -20.97 14.74
C GLU A 216 3.04 -20.22 13.95
N VAL A 217 3.19 -18.92 14.20
CA VAL A 217 4.28 -18.13 13.62
C VAL A 217 5.63 -18.73 13.99
N ASN A 218 5.85 -19.04 15.27
CA ASN A 218 7.08 -19.65 15.74
C ASN A 218 7.35 -21.01 15.08
N ARG A 219 6.31 -21.82 14.87
CA ARG A 219 6.46 -23.12 14.21
C ARG A 219 6.94 -22.97 12.77
N VAL A 220 6.39 -22.00 12.03
CA VAL A 220 6.84 -21.71 10.66
C VAL A 220 8.28 -21.19 10.68
N LEU A 221 8.57 -20.20 11.50
CA LEU A 221 9.90 -19.58 11.55
C LEU A 221 10.99 -20.54 12.04
N LYS A 222 10.70 -21.45 12.97
CA LYS A 222 11.66 -22.48 13.42
C LYS A 222 12.10 -23.42 12.30
N ARG A 223 11.21 -23.74 11.36
CA ARG A 223 11.57 -24.56 10.18
C ARG A 223 12.53 -23.83 9.25
N ILE A 224 12.49 -22.50 9.25
CA ILE A 224 13.32 -21.65 8.42
C ILE A 224 14.65 -21.36 9.13
N TYR A 225 14.63 -20.94 10.38
CA TYR A 225 15.82 -20.61 11.15
C TYR A 225 15.56 -20.82 12.65
N GLU A 226 15.97 -21.98 13.18
CA GLU A 226 15.73 -22.32 14.59
C GLU A 226 16.56 -21.45 15.56
N GLU A 227 17.76 -21.02 15.16
CA GLU A 227 18.71 -20.30 16.03
C GLU A 227 18.19 -18.93 16.50
N ASP A 228 17.50 -18.17 15.63
CA ASP A 228 16.95 -16.84 15.96
C ASP A 228 15.59 -16.57 15.28
N TYR A 229 14.66 -17.52 15.39
CA TYR A 229 13.27 -17.28 15.00
C TYR A 229 12.61 -16.08 15.73
N PRO A 230 12.92 -15.75 17.01
CA PRO A 230 12.33 -14.57 17.66
C PRO A 230 12.84 -13.25 17.06
N GLY A 231 14.10 -13.20 16.61
CA GLY A 231 14.66 -12.05 15.89
C GLY A 231 13.98 -11.82 14.55
N ILE A 232 13.76 -12.88 13.77
CA ILE A 232 13.02 -12.80 12.51
C ILE A 232 11.60 -12.30 12.76
N ARG A 233 10.89 -12.84 13.76
CA ARG A 233 9.53 -12.42 14.10
C ARG A 233 9.46 -10.93 14.46
N ARG A 234 10.42 -10.43 15.24
CA ARG A 234 10.50 -8.99 15.58
C ARG A 234 10.73 -8.15 14.33
N ALA A 235 11.63 -8.58 13.46
CA ALA A 235 11.93 -7.88 12.22
C ALA A 235 10.73 -7.85 11.25
N LEU A 236 9.96 -8.94 11.14
CA LEU A 236 8.72 -8.98 10.35
C LEU A 236 7.72 -7.90 10.78
N ILE A 237 7.65 -7.61 12.09
CA ILE A 237 6.81 -6.53 12.61
C ILE A 237 7.45 -5.16 12.37
N GLU A 238 8.74 -5.03 12.67
CA GLU A 238 9.48 -3.76 12.59
C GLU A 238 9.45 -3.15 11.18
N TYR A 239 9.66 -3.97 10.15
CA TYR A 239 9.62 -3.51 8.75
C TYR A 239 8.20 -3.50 8.15
N GLY A 240 7.18 -3.91 8.90
CA GLY A 240 5.78 -3.82 8.47
C GLY A 240 5.28 -4.97 7.59
N PHE A 241 5.95 -6.13 7.57
CA PHE A 241 5.43 -7.33 6.89
C PHE A 241 4.27 -7.98 7.65
N MET A 242 4.28 -7.90 8.99
CA MET A 242 3.23 -8.41 9.87
C MET A 242 2.84 -7.40 10.94
N ASP A 243 1.59 -7.44 11.36
CA ASP A 243 1.12 -6.80 12.59
C ASP A 243 0.91 -7.84 13.69
N ARG A 244 0.87 -7.36 14.93
CA ARG A 244 0.47 -8.17 16.09
C ARG A 244 -0.48 -7.41 17.00
N ALA A 245 -1.35 -8.15 17.68
CA ALA A 245 -2.12 -7.62 18.80
C ALA A 245 -1.19 -7.27 19.98
N ALA A 246 -1.63 -6.32 20.83
CA ALA A 246 -0.82 -5.83 21.94
C ALA A 246 -0.49 -6.91 22.98
N ASP A 247 -1.38 -7.91 23.12
CA ASP A 247 -1.23 -9.08 23.98
C ASP A 247 -0.45 -10.23 23.32
N CYS A 248 0.07 -10.04 22.10
CA CYS A 248 0.77 -11.05 21.31
C CYS A 248 -0.08 -12.29 20.96
N SER A 249 -1.41 -12.25 21.14
CA SER A 249 -2.26 -13.41 20.87
C SER A 249 -2.41 -13.68 19.38
N VAL A 250 -2.47 -12.61 18.59
CA VAL A 250 -2.77 -12.64 17.16
C VAL A 250 -1.71 -11.91 16.35
N TYR A 251 -1.29 -12.54 15.26
CA TYR A 251 -0.40 -12.03 14.22
C TYR A 251 -1.13 -12.04 12.89
N ARG A 252 -0.98 -10.97 12.10
CA ARG A 252 -1.63 -10.82 10.80
C ARG A 252 -0.63 -10.34 9.77
N VAL A 253 -0.72 -10.87 8.57
CA VAL A 253 0.07 -10.37 7.43
C VAL A 253 -0.51 -9.01 7.01
N LYS A 254 0.33 -7.98 6.85
CA LYS A 254 -0.09 -6.67 6.32
C LYS A 254 -0.07 -6.61 4.79
N GLU A 255 0.73 -7.49 4.19
CA GLU A 255 0.89 -7.65 2.74
C GLU A 255 0.12 -8.86 2.21
#